data_AF-A0A922XJK7-F1
#
_entry.id   AF-A0A922XJK7-F1
#
_cell.length_a   1.000
_cell.length_b   1.000
_cell.length_c   1.000
_cell.angle_alpha   90.00
_cell.angle_beta   90.00
_cell.angle_gamma   90.00
#
_symmetry.space_group_name_H-M   'P 1'
#
loop_
_entity.id
_entity.type
_entity.pdbx_description
1 polymer ?
#
loop_
_entity_poly.entity_id
_entity_poly.type
_entity_poly.pdbx_seq_one_letter_code
_entity_poly.pdbx_strand_id
1 'polypeptide(L)'
;MILLAVIEDLYFISHCARKSSNEMLFVCSTDFLSVNVFNHIHLLAPSTQSNSQPFFLETSLTMQQDKEAAIIFQKLNKEKQSGYVFTEQLQRTYLMEIVHLITRVHGKNALVKR
;
A
#
# COMPACT_ATOMS: atom_id res chain seq x y z
N MET A 1 5.37 1.66 9.76
CA MET A 1 5.44 0.38 9.01
C MET A 1 4.24 0.32 8.10
N ILE A 2 4.40 -0.18 6.87
CA ILE A 2 3.25 -0.48 5.98
C ILE A 2 3.13 -1.99 5.84
N LEU A 3 1.92 -2.52 6.00
CA LEU A 3 1.58 -3.88 5.65
C LEU A 3 0.69 -3.85 4.40
N LEU A 4 1.07 -4.58 3.37
CA LEU A 4 0.24 -4.84 2.20
C LEU A 4 -0.05 -6.34 2.16
N ALA A 5 -1.31 -6.73 2.16
CA ALA A 5 -1.71 -8.10 1.95
C ALA A 5 -2.70 -8.19 0.79
N VAL A 6 -2.57 -9.25 0.01
CA VAL A 6 -3.56 -9.66 -0.99
C VAL A 6 -4.14 -10.97 -0.49
N ILE A 7 -5.45 -11.01 -0.26
CA ILE A 7 -6.15 -12.21 0.19
C ILE A 7 -7.38 -12.33 -0.71
N GLU A 8 -7.46 -13.43 -1.46
CA GLU A 8 -8.46 -13.60 -2.51
C GLU A 8 -8.45 -12.39 -3.46
N ASP A 9 -9.60 -11.74 -3.67
CA ASP A 9 -9.75 -10.58 -4.56
C ASP A 9 -9.69 -9.24 -3.80
N LEU A 10 -9.09 -9.20 -2.61
CA LEU A 10 -9.01 -7.99 -1.78
C LEU A 10 -7.56 -7.57 -1.48
N TYR A 11 -7.31 -6.27 -1.62
CA TYR A 11 -6.16 -5.61 -1.02
C TYR A 11 -6.49 -5.18 0.42
N PHE A 12 -5.61 -5.55 1.34
CA PHE A 12 -5.54 -5.03 2.70
C PHE A 12 -4.28 -4.20 2.84
N ILE A 13 -4.42 -2.91 3.13
CA ILE A 13 -3.30 -1.99 3.24
C ILE A 13 -3.38 -1.28 4.58
N SER A 14 -2.42 -1.54 5.46
CA SER A 14 -2.36 -0.88 6.77
C SER A 14 -1.07 -0.10 6.99
N HIS A 15 -1.18 0.98 7.77
CA HIS A 15 -0.05 1.74 8.27
C HIS A 15 -0.07 1.78 9.79
N CYS A 16 0.99 1.26 10.40
CA CYS A 16 1.24 1.34 11.83
C CYS A 16 2.38 2.33 12.07
N ALA A 17 2.05 3.54 12.54
CA ALA A 17 3.05 4.57 12.82
C ALA A 17 3.91 4.18 14.03
N ARG A 18 5.22 4.46 14.00
CA ARG A 18 6.13 4.04 15.08
C ARG A 18 5.85 4.68 16.45
N LYS A 19 5.10 5.78 16.49
CA LYS A 19 4.86 6.61 17.70
C LYS A 19 3.38 6.85 18.00
N SER A 20 2.46 6.19 17.30
CA SER A 20 1.04 6.29 17.60
C SER A 20 0.39 4.92 17.57
N SER A 21 -0.63 4.73 18.40
CA SER A 21 -1.50 3.55 18.38
C SER A 21 -2.56 3.61 17.28
N ASN A 22 -2.51 4.63 16.40
CA ASN A 22 -3.47 4.79 15.33
C ASN A 22 -3.02 3.97 14.13
N GLU A 23 -3.46 2.72 14.09
CA GLU A 23 -3.42 1.91 12.89
C GLU A 23 -4.46 2.45 11.90
N MET A 24 -4.03 2.70 10.67
CA MET A 24 -4.93 3.07 9.58
C MET A 24 -5.02 1.90 8.62
N LEU A 25 -6.22 1.34 8.45
CA LEU A 25 -6.49 0.23 7.54
C LEU A 25 -7.36 0.69 6.38
N PHE A 26 -6.99 0.28 5.18
CA PHE A 26 -7.80 0.39 3.98
C PHE A 26 -7.99 -0.97 3.32
N VAL A 27 -9.21 -1.21 2.86
CA VAL A 27 -9.59 -2.46 2.19
C VAL A 27 -10.30 -2.10 0.89
N CYS A 28 -9.89 -2.71 -0.21
CA CYS A 28 -10.54 -2.55 -1.51
C CYS A 28 -10.38 -3.80 -2.38
N SER A 29 -11.22 -3.93 -3.40
CA SER A 29 -11.12 -4.99 -4.39
C SER A 29 -9.86 -4.87 -5.26
N THR A 30 -9.36 -5.99 -5.77
CA THR A 30 -8.15 -6.03 -6.60
C THR A 30 -8.30 -5.32 -7.94
N ASP A 31 -9.53 -5.24 -8.45
CA ASP A 31 -9.92 -4.50 -9.65
C ASP A 31 -10.03 -2.97 -9.44
N PHE A 32 -9.94 -2.50 -8.19
CA PHE A 32 -9.97 -1.07 -7.88
C PHE A 32 -8.76 -0.33 -8.44
N LEU A 33 -7.62 -1.03 -8.55
CA LEU A 33 -6.40 -0.56 -9.17
C LEU A 33 -6.24 -1.19 -10.56
N SER A 34 -5.49 -0.53 -11.44
CA SER A 34 -5.27 -1.09 -12.79
C SER A 34 -4.52 -2.42 -12.74
N VAL A 35 -4.73 -3.27 -13.75
CA VAL A 35 -4.04 -4.57 -13.91
C VAL A 35 -2.51 -4.44 -13.84
N ASN A 36 -1.94 -3.33 -14.33
CA ASN A 36 -0.50 -3.08 -14.24
C ASN A 36 0.00 -2.95 -12.80
N VAL A 37 -0.83 -2.36 -11.93
CA VAL A 37 -0.52 -2.16 -10.52
C VAL A 37 -0.66 -3.48 -9.76
N PHE A 38 -1.70 -4.25 -10.09
CA PHE A 38 -1.86 -5.61 -9.59
C PHE A 38 -0.63 -6.47 -9.91
N ASN A 39 -0.21 -6.49 -11.18
CA ASN A 39 0.97 -7.24 -11.62
C ASN A 39 2.23 -6.77 -10.91
N HIS A 40 2.41 -5.46 -10.76
CA HIS A 40 3.55 -4.89 -10.06
C HIS A 40 3.57 -5.26 -8.57
N ILE A 41 2.44 -5.21 -7.89
CA ILE A 41 2.29 -5.63 -6.50
C ILE A 41 2.64 -7.12 -6.34
N HIS A 42 2.25 -7.97 -7.28
CA HIS A 42 2.61 -9.40 -7.29
C HIS A 42 4.09 -9.65 -7.56
N LEU A 43 4.77 -8.79 -8.33
CA LEU A 43 6.23 -8.84 -8.49
C LEU A 43 6.98 -8.51 -7.20
N LEU A 44 6.36 -7.78 -6.27
CA LEU A 44 6.92 -7.51 -4.95
C LEU A 44 6.72 -8.68 -3.98
N ALA A 45 5.85 -9.65 -4.30
CA ALA A 45 5.60 -10.79 -3.43
C ALA A 45 6.86 -11.67 -3.31
N PRO A 46 7.05 -12.35 -2.17
CA PRO A 46 8.14 -13.31 -2.00
C PRO A 46 8.10 -14.36 -3.12
N SER A 47 9.27 -14.70 -3.67
CA SER A 47 9.44 -15.55 -4.87
C SER A 47 8.85 -16.95 -4.79
N THR A 48 8.30 -17.35 -3.64
CA THR A 48 7.75 -18.68 -3.37
C THR A 48 6.23 -18.76 -3.51
N GLN A 49 5.52 -17.67 -3.81
CA GLN A 49 4.06 -17.66 -3.86
C GLN A 49 3.53 -17.51 -5.30
N SER A 50 2.56 -18.36 -5.65
CA SER A 50 1.82 -18.24 -6.91
C SER A 50 0.84 -17.06 -6.85
N ASN A 51 0.48 -16.48 -7.99
CA ASN A 51 -0.45 -15.33 -8.09
C ASN A 51 -1.83 -15.52 -7.42
N SER A 52 -2.22 -16.75 -7.09
CA SER A 52 -3.50 -17.07 -6.45
C SER A 52 -3.40 -17.35 -4.94
N GLN A 53 -2.22 -17.17 -4.33
CA GLN A 53 -2.05 -17.39 -2.89
C GLN A 53 -2.05 -16.07 -2.13
N PRO A 54 -2.63 -16.06 -0.92
CA PRO A 54 -2.50 -14.91 -0.04
C PRO A 54 -1.03 -14.59 0.20
N PHE A 55 -0.67 -13.32 0.08
CA PHE A 55 0.67 -12.86 0.45
C PHE A 55 0.62 -11.64 1.34
N PHE A 56 1.68 -11.49 2.13
CA PHE A 56 1.89 -10.39 3.06
C PHE A 56 3.25 -9.76 2.77
N LEU A 57 3.25 -8.44 2.59
CA LEU A 57 4.43 -7.64 2.34
C LEU A 57 4.56 -6.60 3.45
N GLU A 58 5.55 -6.81 4.31
CA GLU A 58 5.89 -5.87 5.37
C GLU A 58 6.98 -4.89 4.92
N THR A 59 6.68 -3.59 4.97
CA THR A 59 7.61 -2.52 4.60
C THR A 59 8.03 -1.74 5.84
N SER A 60 9.28 -1.93 6.25
CA SER A 60 9.93 -1.09 7.27
C SER A 60 10.26 0.30 6.71
N LEU A 61 9.84 1.35 7.44
CA LEU A 61 10.01 2.75 7.04
C LEU A 61 10.99 3.49 7.96
N THR A 62 11.78 4.39 7.39
CA THR A 62 12.51 5.44 8.13
C THR A 62 11.54 6.47 8.72
N MET A 63 11.99 7.33 9.64
CA MET A 63 11.14 8.36 10.24
C MET A 63 10.54 9.33 9.20
N GLN A 64 11.30 9.67 8.15
CA GLN A 64 10.80 10.54 7.09
C GLN A 64 9.73 9.85 6.23
N GLN A 65 9.95 8.58 5.88
CA GLN A 65 8.98 7.78 5.11
C GLN A 65 7.72 7.47 5.93
N ASP A 66 7.83 7.33 7.25
CA ASP A 66 6.67 7.10 8.13
C ASP A 66 5.76 8.34 8.18
N LYS A 67 6.33 9.55 8.18
CA LYS A 67 5.57 10.81 8.05
C LYS A 67 4.87 10.91 6.69
N GLU A 68 5.58 10.56 5.61
CA GLU A 68 5.01 10.56 4.25
C GLU A 68 3.85 9.57 4.14
N ALA A 69 4.02 8.33 4.62
CA ALA A 69 2.96 7.34 4.69
C ALA A 69 1.75 7.84 5.48
N ALA A 70 1.98 8.38 6.68
CA ALA A 70 0.90 8.91 7.52
C ALA A 70 0.07 9.99 6.80
N ILE A 71 0.72 10.88 6.04
CA ILE A 71 0.03 11.91 5.25
C ILE A 71 -0.85 11.27 4.16
N ILE A 72 -0.34 10.26 3.45
CA ILE A 72 -1.10 9.60 2.38
C ILE A 72 -2.32 8.87 2.96
N PHE A 73 -2.15 8.14 4.06
CA PHE A 73 -3.27 7.45 4.72
C PHE A 73 -4.30 8.42 5.29
N GLN A 74 -3.88 9.58 5.82
CA GLN A 74 -4.81 10.63 6.24
C GLN A 74 -5.63 11.17 5.07
N LYS A 75 -5.02 11.39 3.90
CA LYS A 75 -5.76 11.80 2.69
C LYS A 75 -6.78 10.73 2.29
N LEU A 76 -6.36 9.47 2.24
CA LEU A 76 -7.21 8.34 1.91
C LEU A 76 -8.44 8.24 2.83
N ASN A 77 -8.25 8.39 4.14
CA ASN A 77 -9.32 8.34 5.12
C ASN A 77 -10.29 9.53 4.99
N LYS A 78 -9.77 10.73 4.69
CA LYS A 78 -10.61 11.91 4.43
C LYS A 78 -11.50 11.69 3.21
N GLU A 79 -10.97 11.12 2.13
CA GLU A 79 -11.77 10.87 0.94
C GLU A 79 -12.88 9.85 1.18
N LYS A 80 -12.63 8.82 1.98
CA LYS A 80 -13.68 7.85 2.37
C LYS A 80 -14.91 8.51 3.01
N GLN A 81 -14.74 9.69 3.61
CA GLN A 81 -15.78 10.40 4.35
C GLN A 81 -16.26 11.67 3.63
N SER A 82 -15.69 12.03 2.47
CA SER A 82 -15.89 13.36 1.87
C SER A 82 -17.21 13.50 1.12
N GLY A 83 -17.82 12.41 0.66
CA GLY A 83 -19.04 12.45 -0.18
C GLY A 83 -18.83 13.17 -1.51
N TYR A 84 -17.58 13.38 -1.91
CA TYR A 84 -17.21 14.14 -3.09
C TYR A 84 -17.33 13.29 -4.36
N VAL A 85 -17.69 13.91 -5.48
CA VAL A 85 -17.93 13.20 -6.74
C VAL A 85 -16.67 12.49 -7.29
N PHE A 86 -15.47 12.95 -6.92
CA PHE A 86 -14.21 12.34 -7.34
C PHE A 86 -13.51 11.54 -6.24
N THR A 87 -14.22 11.18 -5.17
CA THR A 87 -13.68 10.42 -4.04
C THR A 87 -12.95 9.16 -4.49
N GLU A 88 -13.52 8.36 -5.40
CA GLU A 88 -12.88 7.13 -5.87
C GLU A 88 -11.59 7.39 -6.65
N GLN A 89 -11.59 8.39 -7.53
CA GLN A 89 -10.40 8.75 -8.33
C GLN A 89 -9.26 9.22 -7.42
N LEU A 90 -9.58 10.00 -6.38
CA LEU A 90 -8.60 10.43 -5.38
C LEU A 90 -8.10 9.26 -4.54
N GLN A 91 -8.99 8.35 -4.12
CA GLN A 91 -8.59 7.13 -3.42
C GLN A 91 -7.63 6.28 -4.27
N ARG A 92 -7.94 6.04 -5.55
CA ARG A 92 -7.04 5.34 -6.48
C ARG A 92 -5.67 6.03 -6.58
N THR A 93 -5.66 7.35 -6.66
CA THR A 93 -4.43 8.15 -6.72
C THR A 93 -3.58 7.98 -5.46
N TYR A 94 -4.20 8.04 -4.27
CA TYR A 94 -3.48 7.88 -3.02
C TYR A 94 -3.00 6.44 -2.77
N LEU A 95 -3.76 5.43 -3.22
CA LEU A 95 -3.27 4.05 -3.22
C LEU A 95 -2.05 3.88 -4.14
N MET A 96 -2.05 4.53 -5.30
CA MET A 96 -0.88 4.55 -6.18
C MET A 96 0.34 5.21 -5.52
N GLU A 97 0.14 6.28 -4.75
CA GLU A 97 1.22 6.88 -3.94
C GLU A 97 1.77 5.88 -2.90
N ILE A 98 0.91 5.09 -2.24
CA ILE A 98 1.34 4.04 -1.30
C ILE A 98 2.15 2.94 -2.02
N VAL A 99 1.65 2.43 -3.15
CA VAL A 99 2.36 1.40 -3.93
C VAL A 99 3.70 1.93 -4.41
N HIS A 100 3.76 3.18 -4.86
CA HIS A 100 5.01 3.84 -5.23
C HIS A 100 5.99 3.92 -4.04
N LEU A 101 5.50 4.31 -2.86
CA LEU A 101 6.33 4.37 -1.64
C LEU A 101 6.89 2.99 -1.29
N ILE A 102 6.06 1.95 -1.27
CA ILE A 102 6.47 0.56 -1.03
C ILE A 102 7.55 0.14 -2.03
N THR A 103 7.32 0.40 -3.31
CA THR A 103 8.24 0.07 -4.41
C THR A 103 9.57 0.78 -4.26
N ARG A 104 9.55 2.07 -3.92
CA ARG A 104 10.75 2.88 -3.73
C ARG A 104 11.59 2.40 -2.55
N VAL A 105 10.95 1.90 -1.48
CA VAL A 105 11.64 1.31 -0.33
C VAL A 105 12.27 -0.04 -0.72
N HIS A 106 11.49 -0.93 -1.36
CA HIS A 106 11.97 -2.25 -1.79
C HIS A 106 13.06 -2.18 -2.87
N GLY A 107 12.89 -1.33 -3.88
CA GLY A 107 13.87 -1.12 -4.94
C GLY A 107 15.20 -0.57 -4.43
N LYS A 108 15.19 0.32 -3.43
CA LYS A 108 16.42 0.77 -2.76
C LYS A 108 17.10 -0.37 -2.01
N ASN A 109 16.33 -1.24 -1.35
CA ASN A 109 16.90 -2.40 -0.64
C ASN A 109 17.46 -3.48 -1.59
N ALA A 110 16.91 -3.60 -2.81
CA ALA A 110 17.40 -4.52 -3.83
C ALA A 110 18.73 -4.06 -4.48
N LEU A 111 18.95 -2.74 -4.58
CA LEU A 111 20.18 -2.17 -5.14
C LEU A 111 21.37 -2.17 -4.16
N VAL A 112 21.13 -2.25 -2.85
CA VAL A 112 22.20 -2.32 -1.83
C VAL A 112 22.82 -3.72 -1.73
N LYS A 113 22.21 -4.73 -2.35
CA LYS A 113 22.70 -6.12 -2.36
C LYS A 113 23.47 -6.52 -3.64
N ARG A 114 23.81 -5.57 -4.50
CA ARG A 114 24.64 -5.82 -5.70
C ARG A 114 26.01 -5.20 -5.57
#